data_AF-A0A923EJB0-F1
#
_entry.id   AF-A0A923EJB0-F1
#
_cell.length_a   1.000
_cell.length_b   1.000
_cell.length_c   1.000
_cell.angle_alpha   90.00
_cell.angle_beta   90.00
_cell.angle_gamma   90.00
#
_symmetry.space_group_name_H-M   'P 1'
#
loop_
_entity.id
_entity.type
_entity.pdbx_description
1 polymer ?
#
loop_
_entity_poly.entity_id
_entity_poly.type
_entity_poly.pdbx_seq_one_letter_code
_entity_poly.pdbx_strand_id
1 'polypeptide(L)'
;MKIKKIIIGFVVLVLSVPLIHCGSYKTRTWHSQASGPEQVPEKTRQMVETIIFHGKNVENSDGLSIAYPYDRTVFPPEIAAPEVEWTDADASSERWLVSVEFGNGTRPVYALTSGWHWAPDKKTWELIKANSVDSEARITVYGFEGGKKTF
;
A
#
# COMPACT_ATOMS: atom_id res chain seq x y z
N MET A 1 -5.87 -4.39 -16.03
CA MET A 1 -5.77 -3.97 -14.62
C MET A 1 -5.86 -5.21 -13.75
N LYS A 2 -5.06 -5.29 -12.68
CA LYS A 2 -4.87 -6.51 -11.86
C LYS A 2 -4.95 -6.21 -10.38
N ILE A 3 -5.33 -7.20 -9.57
CA ILE A 3 -5.58 -7.02 -8.14
C ILE A 3 -5.14 -8.23 -7.34
N LYS A 4 -4.52 -7.98 -6.18
CA LYS A 4 -4.44 -8.94 -5.07
C LYS A 4 -4.68 -8.28 -3.73
N LYS A 5 -5.30 -9.05 -2.82
CA LYS A 5 -5.73 -8.64 -1.47
C LYS A 5 -5.07 -9.52 -0.42
N ILE A 6 -4.61 -8.93 0.67
CA ILE A 6 -4.20 -9.61 1.90
C ILE A 6 -4.74 -8.88 3.13
N ILE A 7 -4.96 -9.61 4.22
CA ILE A 7 -5.36 -9.10 5.53
C ILE A 7 -4.12 -9.02 6.43
N ILE A 8 -3.97 -7.95 7.20
CA ILE A 8 -2.92 -7.79 8.22
C ILE A 8 -3.61 -7.50 9.56
N GLY A 9 -3.17 -8.19 10.61
CA GLY A 9 -3.53 -7.89 12.01
C GLY A 9 -2.34 -7.34 12.80
N PHE A 10 -2.56 -6.81 14.00
CA PHE A 10 -1.50 -6.49 14.95
C PHE A 10 -1.87 -7.11 16.30
N VAL A 11 -0.94 -7.83 16.94
CA VAL A 11 -1.10 -8.37 18.29
C VAL A 11 -0.15 -7.62 19.20
N VAL A 12 -0.71 -7.08 20.28
CA VAL A 12 0.05 -6.41 21.34
C VAL A 12 0.87 -7.46 22.09
N LEU A 13 2.15 -7.61 21.77
CA LEU A 13 3.09 -8.27 22.67
C LEU A 13 4.48 -7.68 22.52
N VAL A 14 4.79 -6.84 23.51
CA VAL A 14 6.08 -6.21 23.80
C VAL A 14 7.17 -7.27 23.79
N LEU A 15 8.25 -7.09 23.03
CA LEU A 15 9.63 -7.42 23.44
C LEU A 15 10.63 -6.88 22.40
N SER A 16 11.42 -5.91 22.85
CA SER A 16 12.42 -5.14 22.10
C SER A 16 13.56 -5.96 21.49
N VAL A 17 13.81 -5.81 20.19
CA VAL A 17 15.08 -6.18 19.54
C VAL A 17 15.54 -5.03 18.64
N PRO A 18 16.80 -4.55 18.75
CA PRO A 18 17.29 -3.45 17.92
C PRO A 18 17.97 -3.97 16.65
N LEU A 19 17.62 -3.43 15.48
CA LEU A 19 18.40 -3.65 14.24
C LEU A 19 18.63 -2.35 13.44
N ILE A 20 19.87 -1.90 13.60
CA ILE A 20 20.87 -1.37 12.65
C ILE A 20 20.47 -1.19 11.16
N HIS A 21 20.64 0.07 10.72
CA HIS A 21 21.04 0.66 9.41
C HIS A 21 20.26 0.49 8.09
N CYS A 22 19.74 1.66 7.65
CA CYS A 22 20.10 2.49 6.48
C CYS A 22 19.95 1.97 5.03
N GLY A 23 19.14 2.71 4.26
CA GLY A 23 19.12 2.69 2.78
C GLY A 23 18.01 3.56 2.19
N SER A 24 18.18 4.89 2.16
CA SER A 24 17.20 5.82 1.60
C SER A 24 17.19 5.78 0.06
N TYR A 25 16.28 5.03 -0.55
CA TYR A 25 15.83 5.32 -1.92
C TYR A 25 14.63 6.28 -1.84
N LYS A 26 14.80 7.50 -2.38
CA LYS A 26 13.70 8.48 -2.48
C LYS A 26 12.71 8.05 -3.57
N THR A 27 11.82 7.13 -3.26
CA THR A 27 10.57 6.96 -4.02
C THR A 27 9.60 8.07 -3.60
N ARG A 28 8.95 8.75 -4.56
CA ARG A 28 7.87 9.72 -4.27
C ARG A 28 6.65 8.95 -3.74
N THR A 29 6.64 8.67 -2.45
CA THR A 29 5.51 8.06 -1.75
C THR A 29 4.54 9.15 -1.31
N TRP A 30 3.35 9.15 -1.90
CA TRP A 30 2.23 10.01 -1.50
C TRP A 30 1.32 9.26 -0.52
N HIS A 31 0.66 10.00 0.39
CA HIS A 31 -0.24 9.45 1.40
C HIS A 31 -1.49 10.34 1.57
N SER A 32 -2.68 9.73 1.66
CA SER A 32 -3.99 10.42 1.78
C SER A 32 -4.19 11.26 3.04
N GLN A 33 -3.27 11.15 3.99
CA GLN A 33 -3.32 11.80 5.30
C GLN A 33 -2.28 12.93 5.45
N ALA A 34 -1.61 13.31 4.35
CA ALA A 34 -0.71 14.46 4.34
C ALA A 34 -1.50 15.77 4.53
N SER A 35 -1.61 16.22 5.78
CA SER A 35 -2.18 17.52 6.20
C SER A 35 -1.34 18.74 5.78
N GLY A 36 -0.59 18.66 4.67
CA GLY A 36 0.21 19.74 4.12
C GLY A 36 -0.49 20.47 2.96
N PRO A 37 0.00 21.64 2.52
CA PRO A 37 -0.61 22.44 1.44
C PRO A 37 -0.58 21.77 0.06
N GLU A 38 0.00 20.57 -0.06
CA GLU A 38 -0.03 19.74 -1.27
C GLU A 38 -1.36 18.97 -1.32
N GLN A 39 -2.44 19.70 -1.60
CA GLN A 39 -3.70 19.10 -2.02
C GLN A 39 -3.41 18.24 -3.27
N VAL A 40 -3.86 16.99 -3.23
CA VAL A 40 -3.76 16.07 -4.37
C VAL A 40 -4.30 16.79 -5.60
N PRO A 41 -3.53 16.90 -6.70
CA PRO A 41 -4.09 17.39 -7.95
C PRO A 41 -5.32 16.55 -8.25
N GLU A 42 -6.48 17.18 -8.46
CA GLU A 42 -7.77 16.51 -8.64
C GLU A 42 -7.69 15.33 -9.64
N LYS A 43 -6.84 15.48 -10.67
CA LYS A 43 -6.48 14.44 -11.63
C LYS A 43 -5.98 13.13 -11.01
N THR A 44 -5.14 13.20 -9.98
CA THR A 44 -4.62 12.03 -9.26
C THR A 44 -5.72 11.38 -8.44
N ARG A 45 -6.61 12.16 -7.82
CA ARG A 45 -7.77 11.64 -7.09
C ARG A 45 -8.71 10.89 -8.03
N GLN A 46 -9.07 11.51 -9.15
CA GLN A 46 -9.88 10.90 -10.20
C GLN A 46 -9.25 9.61 -10.74
N MET A 47 -7.92 9.61 -10.91
CA MET A 47 -7.18 8.41 -11.32
C MET A 47 -7.29 7.29 -10.27
N VAL A 48 -7.08 7.59 -8.99
CA VAL A 48 -7.23 6.61 -7.91
C VAL A 48 -8.66 6.07 -7.85
N GLU A 49 -9.66 6.94 -7.87
CA GLU A 49 -11.08 6.54 -7.84
C GLU A 49 -11.42 5.65 -9.05
N THR A 50 -10.90 5.97 -10.23
CA THR A 50 -11.07 5.17 -11.45
C THR A 50 -10.43 3.78 -11.32
N ILE A 51 -9.21 3.69 -10.78
CA ILE A 51 -8.51 2.41 -10.56
C ILE A 51 -9.29 1.56 -9.55
N ILE A 52 -9.71 2.14 -8.43
CA ILE A 52 -10.48 1.43 -7.40
C ILE A 52 -11.84 0.97 -7.95
N PHE A 53 -12.54 1.83 -8.69
CA PHE A 53 -13.84 1.51 -9.27
C PHE A 53 -13.77 0.35 -10.25
N HIS A 54 -12.88 0.44 -11.24
CA HIS A 54 -12.68 -0.66 -12.19
C HIS A 54 -12.17 -1.91 -11.47
N GLY A 55 -11.44 -1.73 -10.36
CA GLY A 55 -10.76 -2.82 -9.71
C GLY A 55 -11.67 -3.65 -8.82
N LYS A 56 -12.69 -3.06 -8.23
CA LYS A 56 -13.65 -3.82 -7.42
C LYS A 56 -14.28 -5.03 -8.15
N ASN A 57 -14.26 -5.04 -9.49
CA ASN A 57 -14.84 -6.10 -10.33
C ASN A 57 -13.81 -7.02 -11.01
N VAL A 58 -12.51 -6.87 -10.73
CA VAL A 58 -11.47 -7.73 -11.29
C VAL A 58 -11.14 -8.82 -10.27
N GLU A 59 -11.41 -10.06 -10.62
CA GLU A 59 -10.98 -11.23 -9.86
C GLU A 59 -9.45 -11.25 -9.69
N ASN A 60 -9.00 -11.86 -8.60
CA ASN A 60 -7.58 -11.98 -8.26
C ASN A 60 -6.75 -12.45 -9.49
N SER A 61 -5.83 -11.63 -10.00
CA SER A 61 -5.06 -11.98 -11.20
C SER A 61 -3.92 -12.95 -10.88
N ASP A 62 -3.87 -14.12 -11.51
CA ASP A 62 -2.85 -15.17 -11.24
C ASP A 62 -1.39 -14.71 -11.37
N GLY A 63 -1.12 -13.62 -12.09
CA GLY A 63 0.22 -13.06 -12.24
C GLY A 63 0.66 -12.03 -11.19
N LEU A 64 -0.26 -11.38 -10.47
CA LEU A 64 0.10 -10.41 -9.42
C LEU A 64 -0.04 -11.11 -8.07
N SER A 65 0.95 -10.98 -7.19
CA SER A 65 0.93 -11.56 -5.84
C SER A 65 1.71 -10.70 -4.86
N ILE A 66 1.13 -10.42 -3.69
CA ILE A 66 1.87 -9.77 -2.60
C ILE A 66 2.79 -10.82 -1.99
N ALA A 67 4.10 -10.60 -2.10
CA ALA A 67 5.13 -11.50 -1.61
C ALA A 67 5.39 -11.29 -0.12
N TYR A 68 5.22 -10.05 0.35
CA TYR A 68 5.29 -9.70 1.75
C TYR A 68 4.49 -8.39 2.01
N PRO A 69 3.79 -8.25 3.14
CA PRO A 69 3.53 -9.29 4.13
C PRO A 69 2.70 -10.44 3.56
N TYR A 70 2.76 -11.59 4.22
CA TYR A 70 1.88 -12.71 3.90
C TYR A 70 0.44 -12.41 4.36
N ASP A 71 -0.53 -13.11 3.76
CA ASP A 71 -1.91 -13.01 4.23
C ASP A 71 -2.02 -13.39 5.71
N ARG A 72 -2.76 -12.58 6.46
CA ARG A 72 -2.95 -12.64 7.91
C ARG A 72 -1.66 -12.46 8.72
N THR A 73 -0.64 -11.82 8.15
CA THR A 73 0.54 -11.43 8.92
C THR A 73 0.13 -10.57 10.11
N VAL A 74 0.79 -10.83 11.23
CA VAL A 74 0.65 -10.02 12.43
C VAL A 74 1.96 -9.34 12.75
N PHE A 75 1.92 -8.02 12.89
CA PHE A 75 3.09 -7.21 13.20
C PHE A 75 3.11 -6.80 14.69
N PRO A 76 4.29 -6.70 15.32
CA PRO A 76 4.44 -6.06 16.62
C PRO A 76 4.10 -4.56 16.54
N PRO A 77 3.50 -3.95 17.58
CA PRO A 77 3.11 -2.53 17.55
C PRO A 77 4.31 -1.55 17.49
N GLU A 78 5.47 -1.96 18.00
CA GLU A 78 6.71 -1.19 17.99
C GLU A 78 7.52 -1.31 16.70
N ILE A 79 7.07 -2.14 15.74
CA ILE A 79 7.84 -2.36 14.51
C ILE A 79 7.93 -1.08 13.67
N ALA A 80 9.10 -0.88 13.06
CA ALA A 80 9.26 0.10 12.00
C ALA A 80 8.35 -0.24 10.81
N ALA A 81 8.06 0.76 9.96
CA ALA A 81 7.26 0.54 8.76
C ALA A 81 7.85 -0.61 7.92
N PRO A 82 7.11 -1.72 7.71
CA PRO A 82 7.56 -2.79 6.86
C PRO A 82 7.51 -2.32 5.41
N GLU A 83 8.40 -2.88 4.61
CA GLU A 83 8.30 -2.81 3.16
C GLU A 83 7.18 -3.74 2.71
N VAL A 84 6.28 -3.28 1.86
CA VAL A 84 5.27 -4.12 1.20
C VAL A 84 5.83 -4.46 -0.17
N GLU A 85 5.88 -5.74 -0.52
CA GLU A 85 6.50 -6.25 -1.74
C GLU A 85 5.51 -7.12 -2.51
N TRP A 86 5.55 -7.04 -3.84
CA TRP A 86 4.76 -7.90 -4.70
C TRP A 86 5.53 -8.31 -5.95
N THR A 87 5.09 -9.40 -6.56
CA THR A 87 5.53 -9.87 -7.87
C THR A 87 4.41 -9.65 -8.88
N ASP A 88 4.73 -9.18 -10.08
CA ASP A 88 3.81 -9.14 -11.21
C ASP A 88 4.44 -9.88 -12.40
N ALA A 89 3.85 -11.01 -12.78
CA ALA A 89 4.30 -11.82 -13.91
C ALA A 89 3.95 -11.22 -15.27
N ASP A 90 3.17 -10.13 -15.29
CA ASP A 90 2.77 -9.43 -16.51
C ASP A 90 3.51 -8.11 -16.65
N ALA A 91 4.28 -8.04 -17.72
CA ALA A 91 5.12 -6.90 -18.04
C ALA A 91 4.33 -5.65 -18.45
N SER A 92 3.00 -5.71 -18.65
CA SER A 92 2.18 -4.54 -18.99
C SER A 92 1.95 -3.58 -17.82
N SER A 93 2.07 -4.06 -16.58
CA SER A 93 2.03 -3.19 -15.40
C SER A 93 3.34 -2.40 -15.29
N GLU A 94 3.28 -1.08 -15.49
CA GLU A 94 4.43 -0.19 -15.26
C GLU A 94 4.29 0.61 -13.95
N ARG A 95 3.08 0.65 -13.38
CA ARG A 95 2.76 1.36 -12.16
C ARG A 95 1.77 0.57 -11.30
N TRP A 96 1.86 0.82 -9.99
CA TRP A 96 1.01 0.21 -9.00
C TRP A 96 0.38 1.24 -8.06
N LEU A 97 -0.87 0.97 -7.70
CA LEU A 97 -1.56 1.63 -6.60
C LEU A 97 -1.63 0.64 -5.45
N VAL A 98 -1.13 1.02 -4.29
CA VAL A 98 -1.34 0.30 -3.03
C VAL A 98 -2.50 0.98 -2.31
N SER A 99 -3.47 0.20 -1.85
CA SER A 99 -4.57 0.65 -1.00
C SER A 99 -4.50 -0.09 0.34
N VAL A 100 -4.66 0.64 1.44
CA VAL A 100 -4.84 0.09 2.78
C VAL A 100 -6.22 0.51 3.28
N GLU A 101 -7.14 -0.44 3.34
CA GLU A 101 -8.51 -0.25 3.86
C GLU A 101 -8.60 -0.74 5.31
N PHE A 102 -9.31 -0.03 6.17
CA PHE A 102 -9.46 -0.38 7.58
C PHE A 102 -10.87 -0.89 7.88
N GLY A 103 -10.99 -1.98 8.64
CA GLY A 103 -12.27 -2.58 9.03
C GLY A 103 -13.11 -1.67 9.94
N ASN A 104 -12.50 -0.68 10.58
CA ASN A 104 -13.19 0.31 11.42
C ASN A 104 -13.86 1.46 10.62
N GLY A 105 -13.77 1.46 9.29
CA GLY A 105 -14.37 2.49 8.43
C GLY A 105 -13.56 3.78 8.33
N THR A 106 -12.37 3.85 8.91
CA THR A 106 -11.43 4.96 8.68
C THR A 106 -11.08 5.07 7.20
N ARG A 107 -10.92 6.31 6.72
CA ARG A 107 -10.56 6.59 5.33
C ARG A 107 -9.32 5.78 4.90
N PRO A 108 -9.36 5.08 3.75
CA PRO A 108 -8.22 4.31 3.27
C PRO A 108 -6.98 5.16 3.02
N VAL A 109 -5.83 4.52 3.15
CA VAL A 109 -4.55 5.05 2.66
C VAL A 109 -4.35 4.57 1.22
N TYR A 110 -3.85 5.45 0.36
CA TYR A 110 -3.39 5.05 -0.96
C TYR A 110 -1.97 5.52 -1.20
N ALA A 111 -1.21 4.77 -1.98
CA ALA A 111 0.12 5.10 -2.44
C ALA A 111 0.29 4.70 -3.91
N LEU A 112 0.89 5.59 -4.71
CA LEU A 112 1.25 5.30 -6.10
C LEU A 112 2.76 5.08 -6.19
N THR A 113 3.16 4.03 -6.90
CA THR A 113 4.57 3.68 -7.09
C THR A 113 4.81 3.10 -8.48
N SER A 114 6.04 3.22 -8.96
CA SER A 114 6.54 2.56 -10.18
C SER A 114 7.52 1.43 -9.86
N GLY A 115 7.71 1.11 -8.58
CA GLY A 115 8.48 -0.05 -8.12
C GLY A 115 7.55 -1.16 -7.67
N TRP A 116 8.08 -2.38 -7.55
CA TRP A 116 7.39 -3.57 -7.07
C TRP A 116 7.28 -3.65 -5.54
N HIS A 117 7.61 -2.55 -4.87
CA HIS A 117 7.59 -2.43 -3.42
C HIS A 117 7.15 -1.02 -2.98
N TRP A 118 6.72 -0.92 -1.73
CA TRP A 118 6.32 0.32 -1.09
C TRP A 118 6.49 0.24 0.43
N ALA A 119 7.24 1.17 1.00
CA ALA A 119 7.25 1.39 2.45
C ALA A 119 6.47 2.68 2.79
N PRO A 120 5.52 2.64 3.75
CA PRO A 120 4.86 3.86 4.22
C PRO A 120 5.84 4.77 4.96
N ASP A 121 5.68 6.09 4.80
CA ASP A 121 6.42 7.02 5.65
C ASP A 121 5.99 6.92 7.13
N LYS A 122 6.76 7.53 8.02
CA LYS A 122 6.50 7.46 9.47
C LYS A 122 5.08 7.89 9.82
N LYS A 123 4.58 8.99 9.24
CA LYS A 123 3.24 9.51 9.57
C LYS A 123 2.15 8.54 9.15
N THR A 124 2.28 7.97 7.96
CA THR A 124 1.35 6.99 7.40
C THR A 124 1.39 5.69 8.18
N TRP A 125 2.59 5.26 8.59
CA TRP A 125 2.74 4.06 9.38
C TRP A 125 2.07 4.17 10.74
N GLU A 126 2.26 5.29 11.46
CA GLU A 126 1.56 5.53 12.72
C GLU A 126 0.04 5.52 12.54
N LEU A 127 -0.46 6.04 11.41
CA LEU A 127 -1.88 5.99 11.10
C LEU A 127 -2.37 4.56 10.82
N ILE A 128 -1.62 3.79 10.04
CA ILE A 128 -1.96 2.39 9.75
C ILE A 128 -2.02 1.62 11.07
N LYS A 129 -1.00 1.73 11.93
CA LYS A 129 -0.99 1.11 13.25
C LYS A 129 -2.20 1.50 14.09
N ALA A 130 -2.47 2.80 14.23
CA ALA A 130 -3.59 3.29 15.02
C ALA A 130 -4.97 2.78 14.58
N ASN A 131 -5.12 2.38 13.31
CA ASN A 131 -6.38 1.88 12.74
C ASN A 131 -6.38 0.37 12.48
N SER A 132 -5.34 -0.35 12.92
CA SER A 132 -5.19 -1.80 12.69
C SER A 132 -5.00 -2.65 13.95
N VAL A 133 -5.18 -2.05 15.14
CA VAL A 133 -5.09 -2.77 16.42
C VAL A 133 -6.33 -3.62 16.67
N ASP A 134 -7.51 -3.01 16.69
CA ASP A 134 -8.79 -3.68 17.01
C ASP A 134 -9.61 -4.02 15.76
N SER A 135 -9.08 -3.72 14.57
CA SER A 135 -9.74 -3.99 13.29
C SER A 135 -8.72 -4.39 12.22
N GLU A 136 -9.11 -5.26 11.31
CA GLU A 136 -8.24 -5.67 10.20
C GLU A 136 -7.87 -4.49 9.29
N ALA A 137 -6.60 -4.44 8.86
CA ALA A 137 -6.19 -3.63 7.72
C ALA A 137 -6.01 -4.54 6.50
N ARG A 138 -6.63 -4.17 5.38
CA ARG A 138 -6.52 -4.91 4.13
C ARG A 138 -5.62 -4.16 3.16
N ILE A 139 -4.53 -4.79 2.73
CA ILE A 139 -3.69 -4.27 1.66
C ILE A 139 -4.18 -4.82 0.33
N THR A 140 -4.38 -3.93 -0.64
CA THR A 140 -4.68 -4.29 -2.02
C THR A 140 -3.68 -3.61 -2.96
N VAL A 141 -3.04 -4.38 -3.84
CA VAL A 141 -2.15 -3.84 -4.88
C VAL A 141 -2.87 -3.92 -6.22
N TYR A 142 -2.90 -2.80 -6.94
CA TYR A 142 -3.48 -2.69 -8.27
C TYR A 142 -2.40 -2.41 -9.31
N GLY A 143 -2.21 -3.30 -10.28
CA GLY A 143 -1.30 -3.09 -11.42
C GLY A 143 -2.01 -2.46 -12.62
N PHE A 144 -1.42 -1.42 -13.20
CA PHE A 144 -1.95 -0.74 -14.39
C PHE A 144 -0.83 -0.22 -15.31
N GLU A 145 -1.16 -0.08 -16.60
CA GLU A 145 -0.23 0.46 -17.61
C GLU A 145 0.18 1.89 -17.27
N GLY A 146 1.48 2.17 -17.35
CA GLY A 146 1.97 3.54 -17.33
C GLY A 146 1.50 4.22 -18.59
N GLY A 147 0.56 5.17 -18.48
CA GLY A 147 0.04 5.90 -19.65
C GLY A 147 1.16 6.24 -20.63
N LYS A 148 1.09 5.64 -21.84
CA LYS A 148 2.12 5.76 -22.88
C LYS A 148 2.54 7.22 -23.01
N LYS A 149 3.84 7.50 -22.85
CA LYS A 149 4.41 8.72 -23.43
C LYS A 149 4.36 8.53 -24.94
N THR A 150 3.24 8.90 -25.56
CA THR A 150 3.22 9.22 -26.97
C THR A 150 4.11 10.45 -27.13
N PHE A 151 5.30 10.24 -27.70
CA PHE A 151 6.14 11.32 -28.21
C PHE A 151 5.48 11.96 -29.43
#